data_AF-A0AAV2DEP4-F1
#
_entry.id   AF-A0AAV2DEP4-F1
#
_cell.length_a   1.000
_cell.length_b   1.000
_cell.length_c   1.000
_cell.angle_alpha   90.00
_cell.angle_beta   90.00
_cell.angle_gamma   90.00
#
_symmetry.space_group_name_H-M   'P 1'
#
loop_
_entity.id
_entity.type
_entity.pdbx_description
1 polymer ?
#
loop_
_entity_poly.entity_id
_entity_poly.type
_entity_poly.pdbx_seq_one_letter_code
_entity_poly.pdbx_strand_id
1 'polypeptide(L)'
;MIWRTEEEEQDDWPCRLSLMIWFIWKHRVEVTFKGKRMADSSLINYVTAKAVDWLRTWDRASLHLSNMEKPQREDCQIGWKALPGNWKKMNTDGAAQGGSGLATAGEVLRDRDGVWMC
;
A
#
# COMPACT_ATOMS: atom_id res chain seq x y z
N MET A 1 1.12 -40.54 -25.91
CA MET A 1 0.27 -39.65 -25.09
C MET A 1 1.20 -39.02 -24.06
N ILE A 2 1.68 -37.81 -24.33
CA ILE A 2 2.69 -37.11 -23.52
C ILE A 2 1.92 -36.37 -22.42
N TRP A 3 2.08 -36.80 -21.17
CA TRP A 3 1.65 -36.03 -20.02
C TRP A 3 2.62 -34.86 -19.86
N ARG A 4 2.16 -33.64 -20.17
CA ARG A 4 2.84 -32.40 -19.79
C ARG A 4 2.59 -32.23 -18.30
N THR A 5 3.65 -32.29 -17.50
CA THR A 5 3.65 -31.81 -16.12
C THR A 5 3.48 -30.31 -16.17
N GLU A 6 2.25 -29.82 -16.01
CA GLU A 6 2.01 -28.46 -15.59
C GLU A 6 2.44 -28.40 -14.12
N GLU A 7 3.67 -27.96 -13.88
CA GLU A 7 3.96 -27.27 -12.63
C GLU A 7 2.90 -26.17 -12.53
N GLU A 8 2.03 -26.23 -11.52
CA GLU A 8 1.12 -25.13 -11.20
C GLU A 8 1.99 -23.90 -10.96
N GLU A 9 2.18 -23.11 -12.00
CA GLU A 9 2.72 -21.76 -11.91
C GLU A 9 1.77 -21.02 -10.99
N GLN A 10 2.17 -20.87 -9.72
CA GLN A 10 1.37 -20.25 -8.68
C GLN A 10 0.93 -18.87 -9.16
N ASP A 11 -0.31 -18.76 -9.62
CA ASP A 11 -0.78 -17.57 -10.33
C ASP A 11 -0.96 -16.41 -9.33
N ASP A 12 0.11 -15.64 -9.16
CA ASP A 12 0.23 -14.41 -8.40
C ASP A 12 -0.49 -13.22 -9.09
N TRP A 13 -1.36 -13.49 -10.06
CA TRP A 13 -2.17 -12.49 -10.76
C TRP A 13 -2.88 -11.49 -9.85
N PRO A 14 -3.57 -11.89 -8.76
CA PRO A 14 -4.21 -10.93 -7.86
C PRO A 14 -3.21 -9.97 -7.20
N CYS A 15 -2.04 -10.48 -6.82
CA CYS A 15 -0.96 -9.69 -6.21
C CYS A 15 -0.33 -8.75 -7.24
N ARG A 16 -0.04 -9.23 -8.45
CA ARG A 16 0.43 -8.40 -9.58
C ARG A 16 -0.53 -7.27 -9.86
N LEU A 17 -1.81 -7.57 -10.05
CA LEU A 17 -2.85 -6.58 -10.34
C LEU A 17 -2.93 -5.53 -9.23
N SER A 18 -2.90 -5.95 -7.97
CA SER A 18 -2.93 -5.04 -6.81
C SER A 18 -1.73 -4.11 -6.78
N LEU A 19 -0.53 -4.64 -7.04
CA LEU A 19 0.69 -3.83 -7.14
C LEU A 19 0.62 -2.86 -8.32
N MET A 20 0.08 -3.30 -9.47
CA MET A 20 -0.09 -2.43 -10.62
C MET A 20 -1.01 -1.24 -10.31
N ILE A 21 -2.17 -1.50 -9.68
CA ILE A 21 -3.10 -0.46 -9.23
C ILE A 21 -2.42 0.51 -8.26
N TRP A 22 -1.67 -0.01 -7.29
CA TRP A 22 -0.90 0.80 -6.34
C TRP A 22 0.09 1.74 -7.06
N PHE A 23 0.85 1.23 -8.02
CA PHE A 23 1.82 2.04 -8.76
C PHE A 23 1.17 3.07 -9.68
N ILE A 24 0.01 2.77 -10.27
CA ILE A 24 -0.80 3.74 -11.01
C ILE A 24 -1.24 4.88 -10.08
N TRP A 25 -1.78 4.54 -8.90
CA TRP A 25 -2.17 5.53 -7.89
C TRP A 25 -0.98 6.38 -7.46
N LYS A 26 0.15 5.75 -7.13
CA LYS A 26 1.39 6.45 -6.76
C LYS A 26 1.86 7.39 -7.87
N HIS A 27 1.82 6.96 -9.13
CA HIS A 27 2.17 7.83 -10.25
C HIS A 27 1.26 9.06 -10.33
N ARG A 28 -0.06 8.91 -10.13
CA ARG A 28 -1.00 10.05 -10.10
C ARG A 28 -0.68 11.04 -8.97
N VAL A 29 -0.33 10.54 -7.79
CA VAL A 29 0.12 11.37 -6.66
C VAL A 29 1.41 12.12 -7.04
N GLU A 30 2.40 11.44 -7.62
CA GLU A 30 3.65 12.08 -8.04
C GLU A 30 3.45 13.13 -9.14
N VAL A 31 2.54 12.90 -10.09
CA VAL A 31 2.19 13.92 -11.09
C VAL A 31 1.59 15.16 -10.42
N THR A 32 0.70 14.96 -9.45
CA THR A 32 0.02 16.05 -8.73
C THR A 32 1.00 16.90 -7.92
N PHE A 33 1.91 16.26 -7.18
CA PHE A 33 2.80 16.97 -6.25
C PHE A 33 4.19 17.32 -6.81
N LYS A 34 4.67 16.59 -7.83
CA LYS A 34 6.02 16.75 -8.40
C LYS A 34 6.02 17.16 -9.88
N GLY A 35 4.86 17.20 -10.54
CA GLY A 35 4.72 17.60 -11.94
C GLY A 35 5.35 16.65 -12.97
N LYS A 36 5.84 15.47 -12.54
CA LYS A 36 6.54 14.53 -13.42
C LYS A 36 5.57 13.53 -14.04
N ARG A 37 5.09 13.82 -15.24
CA ARG A 37 4.19 12.93 -16.01
C ARG A 37 4.98 12.02 -16.95
N MET A 38 4.62 10.74 -16.96
CA MET A 38 5.09 9.77 -17.95
C MET A 38 4.08 9.65 -19.09
N ALA A 39 4.54 9.27 -20.28
CA ALA A 39 3.64 8.84 -21.35
C ALA A 39 2.93 7.52 -20.97
N ASP A 40 1.69 7.35 -21.42
CA ASP A 40 0.83 6.23 -20.99
C ASP A 40 1.43 4.86 -21.33
N SER A 41 2.05 4.71 -22.50
CA SER A 41 2.74 3.46 -22.91
C SER A 41 3.96 3.17 -22.02
N SER A 42 4.70 4.20 -21.61
CA SER A 42 5.82 4.07 -20.68
C SER A 42 5.35 3.75 -19.27
N LEU A 43 4.17 4.24 -18.85
CA LEU A 43 3.59 3.97 -17.55
C LEU A 43 3.21 2.50 -17.40
N ILE A 44 2.51 1.91 -18.38
CA ILE A 44 2.12 0.50 -18.33
C ILE A 44 3.35 -0.41 -18.23
N ASN A 45 4.36 -0.18 -19.07
CA ASN A 45 5.60 -0.96 -19.03
C ASN A 45 6.33 -0.80 -17.68
N TYR A 46 6.39 0.42 -17.16
CA TYR A 46 7.00 0.72 -15.85
C TYR A 46 6.27 0.00 -14.71
N VAL A 47 4.94 0.12 -14.67
CA VAL A 47 4.10 -0.45 -13.61
C VAL A 47 4.16 -1.98 -13.62
N THR A 48 4.08 -2.60 -14.79
CA THR A 48 4.22 -4.06 -14.94
C THR A 48 5.60 -4.53 -14.50
N ALA A 49 6.67 -3.89 -14.98
CA ALA A 49 8.03 -4.24 -14.58
C ALA A 49 8.24 -4.11 -13.07
N LYS A 50 7.68 -3.06 -12.45
CA LYS A 50 7.77 -2.83 -11.01
C LYS A 50 6.98 -3.83 -10.19
N ALA A 51 5.79 -4.25 -10.63
CA ALA A 51 5.02 -5.28 -9.95
C ALA A 51 5.78 -6.61 -9.93
N VAL A 52 6.35 -7.03 -11.08
CA VAL A 52 7.16 -8.25 -11.19
C VAL A 52 8.42 -8.20 -10.32
N ASP A 53 9.15 -7.08 -10.34
CA ASP A 53 10.36 -6.87 -9.54
C ASP A 53 10.08 -6.97 -8.03
N TRP A 54 8.97 -6.39 -7.59
CA TRP A 54 8.55 -6.46 -6.19
C TRP A 54 8.22 -7.88 -5.75
N LEU A 55 7.46 -8.61 -6.56
CA LEU A 55 7.07 -10.00 -6.24
C LEU A 55 8.29 -10.90 -6.13
N ARG A 56 9.23 -10.78 -7.07
CA ARG A 56 10.51 -11.51 -7.01
C ARG A 56 11.33 -11.16 -5.77
N THR A 57 11.31 -9.89 -5.36
CA THR A 57 12.01 -9.45 -4.15
C THR A 57 11.33 -10.00 -2.90
N TRP A 58 10.00 -10.03 -2.89
CA TRP A 58 9.20 -10.60 -1.81
C TRP A 58 9.45 -12.10 -1.67
N ASP A 59 9.49 -12.86 -2.77
CA ASP A 59 9.77 -14.29 -2.73
C ASP A 59 11.17 -14.59 -2.17
N ARG A 60 12.17 -13.79 -2.54
CA ARG A 60 13.51 -13.91 -1.96
C ARG A 60 13.54 -13.56 -0.47
N ALA A 61 12.83 -12.52 -0.07
CA ALA A 61 12.74 -12.12 1.34
C ALA A 61 11.96 -13.14 2.17
N SER A 62 10.89 -13.71 1.62
CA SER A 62 10.06 -14.70 2.30
C SER A 62 10.80 -16.03 2.51
N LEU A 63 11.67 -16.43 1.59
CA LEU A 63 12.61 -17.55 1.76
C LEU A 63 13.60 -17.33 2.91
N HIS A 64 14.04 -16.08 3.13
CA HIS A 64 14.88 -15.76 4.28
C HIS A 64 14.09 -15.75 5.60
N LEU A 65 12.83 -15.29 5.57
CA LEU A 65 11.94 -15.22 6.73
C LEU A 65 11.30 -16.56 7.09
N SER A 66 11.21 -17.51 6.17
CA SER A 66 10.67 -18.85 6.44
C SER A 66 11.53 -19.67 7.39
N ASN A 67 12.82 -19.31 7.52
CA ASN A 67 13.75 -19.89 8.48
C ASN A 67 13.66 -19.24 9.87
N MET A 68 12.83 -18.21 10.03
CA MET A 68 12.55 -17.59 11.33
C MET A 68 11.27 -18.16 11.91
N GLU A 69 11.23 -18.35 13.23
CA GLU A 69 9.98 -18.70 13.91
C GLU A 69 8.94 -17.61 13.62
N LYS A 70 7.83 -18.01 13.01
CA LYS A 70 6.72 -17.08 12.75
C LYS A 70 6.20 -16.60 14.10
N PRO A 71 6.10 -15.29 14.35
CA PRO A 71 5.48 -14.81 15.56
C PRO A 71 4.05 -15.32 15.63
N GLN A 72 3.65 -15.83 16.80
CA GLN A 72 2.26 -16.24 17.05
C GLN A 72 1.37 -15.01 16.84
N ARG A 73 0.55 -15.05 15.80
CA ARG A 73 -0.46 -14.03 15.53
C ARG A 73 -1.76 -14.48 16.16
N GLU A 74 -2.37 -13.59 16.93
CA GLU A 74 -3.70 -13.79 17.47
C GLU A 74 -4.65 -12.85 16.73
N ASP A 75 -5.73 -13.41 16.19
CA ASP A 75 -6.79 -12.61 15.58
C ASP A 75 -7.52 -11.85 16.69
N CYS A 76 -7.43 -10.52 16.65
CA CYS A 76 -8.11 -9.64 17.59
C CYS A 76 -9.22 -8.88 16.86
N GLN A 77 -10.46 -8.99 17.35
CA GLN A 77 -11.54 -8.14 16.87
C GLN A 77 -11.38 -6.72 17.45
N ILE A 78 -11.00 -5.78 16.59
CA ILE A 78 -10.94 -4.36 16.93
C ILE A 78 -12.26 -3.72 16.51
N GLY A 79 -13.04 -3.31 17.51
CA GLY A 79 -14.27 -2.55 17.31
C GLY A 79 -14.11 -1.10 17.75
N TRP A 80 -14.41 -0.16 16.86
CA TRP A 80 -14.47 1.26 17.22
C TRP A 80 -15.79 1.55 17.92
N LYS A 81 -15.74 1.97 19.18
CA LYS A 81 -16.91 2.50 19.89
C LYS A 81 -17.00 4.01 19.65
N ALA A 82 -18.21 4.51 19.42
CA ALA A 82 -18.44 5.94 19.39
C ALA A 82 -18.05 6.56 20.74
N LEU A 83 -17.29 7.65 20.70
CA LEU A 83 -16.90 8.39 21.91
C LEU A 83 -18.13 9.10 22.52
N PRO A 84 -18.13 9.37 23.84
CA PRO A 84 -19.21 10.11 24.51
C PRO A 84 -19.48 11.49 23.87
N GLY A 85 -20.69 12.03 24.04
CA GLY A 85 -21.24 13.12 23.21
C GLY A 85 -20.49 14.46 23.19
N ASN A 86 -19.52 14.67 24.07
CA ASN A 86 -18.68 15.87 24.14
C ASN A 86 -17.28 15.70 23.50
N TRP A 87 -16.97 14.51 22.97
CA TRP A 87 -15.68 14.25 22.34
C TRP A 87 -15.67 14.70 20.88
N LYS A 88 -14.56 15.32 20.48
CA LYS A 88 -14.28 15.66 19.08
C LYS A 88 -13.43 14.56 18.47
N LYS A 89 -13.64 14.27 17.19
CA LYS A 89 -12.79 13.39 16.40
C LYS A 89 -11.63 14.21 15.86
N MET A 90 -10.43 13.65 15.89
CA MET A 90 -9.23 14.29 15.36
C MET A 90 -8.56 13.30 14.41
N ASN A 91 -8.43 13.70 13.16
CA ASN A 91 -7.68 12.95 12.15
C ASN A 91 -6.35 13.65 11.93
N THR A 92 -5.25 12.98 12.26
CA THR A 92 -3.89 13.49 12.00
C THR A 92 -3.26 12.66 10.88
N ASP A 93 -2.55 13.31 9.97
CA ASP A 93 -1.69 12.64 9.01
C ASP A 93 -0.34 13.34 8.93
N GLY A 94 0.70 12.59 8.58
CA GLY A 94 2.07 13.08 8.50
C GLY A 94 2.73 12.60 7.22
N ALA A 95 3.43 13.52 6.55
CA ALA A 95 4.23 13.21 5.37
C ALA A 95 5.68 13.59 5.62
N ALA A 96 6.59 12.64 5.39
CA ALA A 96 8.03 12.86 5.45
C ALA A 96 8.67 12.55 4.09
N GLN A 97 9.59 13.41 3.66
CA GLN A 97 10.37 13.20 2.45
C GLN A 97 11.71 12.56 2.82
N GLY A 98 11.82 11.25 2.58
CA GLY A 98 13.04 10.47 2.84
C GLY A 98 14.30 11.10 2.21
N GLY A 99 15.38 11.19 2.98
CA GLY A 99 16.67 11.73 2.58
C GLY A 99 16.83 13.26 2.69
N SER A 100 15.73 14.02 2.80
CA SER A 100 15.78 15.49 2.90
C SER A 100 15.68 16.03 4.33
N GLY A 101 15.24 15.19 5.29
CA GLY A 101 14.94 15.62 6.66
C GLY A 101 13.65 16.43 6.82
N LEU A 102 12.92 16.70 5.73
CA LEU A 102 11.66 17.43 5.77
C LEU A 102 10.51 16.51 6.18
N ALA A 103 9.74 16.95 7.16
CA ALA A 103 8.52 16.33 7.61
C ALA A 103 7.44 17.39 7.86
N THR A 104 6.20 17.06 7.55
CA THR A 104 5.02 17.89 7.76
C THR A 104 3.92 17.04 8.39
N ALA A 105 3.06 17.66 9.17
CA ALA A 105 1.88 17.03 9.73
C ALA A 105 0.67 17.97 9.57
N GLY A 106 -0.51 17.38 9.47
CA GLY A 106 -1.77 18.10 9.41
C GLY A 106 -2.81 17.41 10.28
N GLU A 107 -3.76 18.19 10.78
CA GLU A 107 -4.88 17.70 11.56
C GLU A 107 -6.21 18.24 11.03
N VAL A 108 -7.27 17.45 11.17
CA VAL A 108 -8.66 17.87 10.94
C VAL A 108 -9.47 17.47 12.16
N LEU A 109 -10.09 18.47 12.78
CA LEU A 109 -11.09 18.28 13.83
C LEU A 109 -12.46 18.07 13.20
N ARG A 110 -13.20 17.10 13.74
CA ARG A 110 -14.58 16.80 13.34
C ARG A 110 -15.46 16.61 14.56
N ASP A 111 -16.72 16.95 14.41
CA ASP A 111 -17.71 16.69 15.44
C ASP A 111 -18.11 15.20 15.49
N ARG A 112 -19.08 14.89 16.36
CA ARG A 112 -19.64 13.55 16.53
C ARG A 112 -20.26 12.99 15.24
N ASP A 113 -20.78 13.85 14.37
CA ASP A 113 -21.45 13.48 13.14
C ASP A 113 -20.47 13.44 11.94
N GLY A 114 -19.21 13.82 12.18
CA GLY A 114 -18.15 13.82 11.17
C GLY A 114 -18.07 15.12 10.37
N VAL A 115 -18.81 16.15 10.76
CA VAL A 115 -18.74 17.49 10.16
C VAL A 115 -17.43 18.15 10.58
N TRP A 116 -16.80 18.85 9.63
CA TRP A 116 -15.53 19.53 9.87
C TRP A 116 -15.73 20.68 10.85
N MET A 117 -14.84 20.76 11.83
CA MET A 117 -14.79 21.85 12.79
C MET A 117 -13.62 22.74 12.41
N CYS A 118 -13.93 23.92 11.85
CA CYS A 118 -12.95 24.94 11.49
C CYS A 118 -12.39 25.66 12.72
#